data_AF-A0A6M8VVB5-F1
#
_entry.id   AF-A0A6M8VVB5-F1
#
_cell.length_a   1.000
_cell.length_b   1.000
_cell.length_c   1.000
_cell.angle_alpha   90.00
_cell.angle_beta   90.00
_cell.angle_gamma   90.00
#
_symmetry.space_group_name_H-M   'P 1'
#
loop_
_entity.id
_entity.type
_entity.pdbx_description
1 polymer ?
#
loop_
_entity_poly.entity_id
_entity_poly.type
_entity_poly.pdbx_seq_one_letter_code
_entity_poly.pdbx_strand_id
1 'polypeptide(L)'
;MNASVASALGVGLLAAAISAACTPPLRRWLELRRLLDQPGSRRSHRRPTPRGGGLAVMAALALVMLVWPMAAISWWPVMALVMSMAVLGWFDDCHDLAPGWRLLVQLLVMTAFVGLIGGIEAIILPGVGRLEQPLLWSVLAVVAGIWMINLHNFMDGSDGLAAMQAIWTGLVMGVLFLRAEQVGTALFAIALAGAYGGFLVWNRPPATVFMGDVGSLPLGAAVAGLAVLGAASGSVSVWLSAMVSAVFVADATVTLLSRAVRGERWYTAHRQHAYQRLIASGWSHGQVLGLYALVNICVVLPCVALGAARPQLQAMLAAGLTVLIALGCIVVRSATTNKKTKVEE
;
A
#
# COMPACT_ATOMS: atom_id res chain seq x y z
N MET A 1 -2.11 27.02 8.64
CA MET A 1 -2.36 26.19 7.44
C MET A 1 -1.29 26.37 6.36
N ASN A 2 -0.99 27.60 5.91
CA ASN A 2 -0.05 27.82 4.78
C ASN A 2 1.38 27.28 5.02
N ALA A 3 1.94 27.47 6.22
CA ALA A 3 3.26 26.93 6.56
C ALA A 3 3.28 25.40 6.55
N SER A 4 2.27 24.73 7.11
CA SER A 4 2.17 23.27 7.14
C SER A 4 2.03 22.67 5.74
N VAL A 5 1.29 23.33 4.84
CA VAL A 5 1.16 22.91 3.44
C VAL A 5 2.48 23.08 2.69
N ALA A 6 3.18 24.21 2.87
CA ALA A 6 4.49 24.43 2.29
C ALA A 6 5.52 23.39 2.79
N SER A 7 5.50 23.09 4.10
CA SER A 7 6.33 22.02 4.66
C SER A 7 5.99 20.65 4.10
N ALA A 8 4.71 20.33 3.92
CA ALA A 8 4.27 19.08 3.31
C ALA A 8 4.74 18.96 1.86
N LEU A 9 4.61 20.00 1.05
CA LEU A 9 5.12 20.00 -0.31
C LEU A 9 6.65 19.86 -0.34
N GLY A 10 7.35 20.59 0.51
CA GLY A 10 8.81 20.54 0.63
C GLY A 10 9.31 19.14 1.00
N VAL A 11 8.72 18.50 2.01
CA VAL A 11 9.14 17.16 2.47
C VAL A 11 8.89 16.11 1.38
N GLY A 12 7.75 16.19 0.68
CA GLY A 12 7.42 15.28 -0.42
C GLY A 12 8.36 15.45 -1.61
N LEU A 13 8.63 16.69 -2.04
CA LEU A 13 9.55 16.98 -3.14
C LEU A 13 10.99 16.55 -2.83
N LEU A 14 11.45 16.78 -1.61
CA LEU A 14 12.78 16.34 -1.18
C LEU A 14 12.89 14.81 -1.17
N ALA A 15 11.88 14.11 -0.65
CA ALA A 15 11.84 12.64 -0.67
C ALA A 15 11.81 12.09 -2.09
N ALA A 16 11.07 12.73 -2.99
CA ALA A 16 11.03 12.38 -4.41
C ALA A 16 12.40 12.58 -5.07
N ALA A 17 13.05 13.73 -4.84
CA ALA A 17 14.36 14.03 -5.40
C ALA A 17 15.43 13.02 -4.94
N ILE A 18 15.48 12.72 -3.64
CA ILE A 18 16.45 11.77 -3.09
C ILE A 18 16.19 10.36 -3.63
N SER A 19 14.95 9.88 -3.61
CA SER A 19 14.60 8.55 -4.14
C SER A 19 14.93 8.43 -5.64
N ALA A 20 14.58 9.44 -6.43
CA ALA A 20 14.88 9.47 -7.86
C ALA A 20 16.40 9.48 -8.13
N ALA A 21 17.19 10.22 -7.35
CA ALA A 21 18.64 10.30 -7.49
C ALA A 21 19.38 9.04 -7.01
N CYS A 22 18.90 8.40 -5.94
CA CYS A 22 19.50 7.18 -5.38
C CYS A 22 19.19 5.92 -6.19
N THR A 23 18.10 5.90 -6.95
CA THR A 23 17.66 4.70 -7.66
C THR A 23 18.63 4.24 -8.77
N PRO A 24 19.21 5.09 -9.64
CA PRO A 24 20.17 4.66 -10.67
C PRO A 24 21.45 3.98 -10.15
N PRO A 25 22.19 4.55 -9.17
CA PRO A 25 23.37 3.88 -8.64
C PRO A 25 23.00 2.58 -7.92
N LEU A 26 21.87 2.55 -7.19
CA LEU A 26 21.37 1.33 -6.56
C LEU A 26 21.06 0.26 -7.61
N ARG A 27 20.36 0.62 -8.69
CA ARG A 27 20.04 -0.31 -9.79
C ARG A 27 21.31 -0.95 -10.36
N ARG A 28 22.34 -0.16 -10.65
CA ARG A 28 23.64 -0.69 -11.12
C ARG A 28 24.26 -1.66 -10.12
N TRP A 29 24.19 -1.34 -8.84
CA TRP A 29 24.68 -2.23 -7.78
C TRP A 29 23.89 -3.55 -7.71
N LEU A 30 22.56 -3.50 -7.82
CA LEU A 30 21.70 -4.70 -7.86
C LEU A 30 22.01 -5.59 -9.07
N GLU A 31 22.25 -4.98 -10.25
CA GLU A 31 22.68 -5.68 -11.46
C GLU A 31 24.02 -6.39 -11.25
N LEU A 32 25.01 -5.72 -10.66
CA LEU A 32 26.32 -6.29 -10.34
C LEU A 32 26.24 -7.44 -9.34
N ARG A 33 25.31 -7.35 -8.37
CA ARG A 33 25.05 -8.41 -7.38
C ARG A 33 24.15 -9.54 -7.89
N ARG A 34 23.70 -9.47 -9.14
CA ARG A 34 22.78 -10.45 -9.78
C ARG A 34 21.47 -10.64 -9.00
N LEU A 35 21.02 -9.63 -8.28
CA LEU A 35 19.71 -9.60 -7.61
C LEU A 35 18.64 -9.26 -8.65
N LEU A 36 18.38 -10.22 -9.54
CA LEU A 36 17.53 -10.07 -10.71
C LEU A 36 16.26 -10.91 -10.61
N ASP A 37 15.14 -10.30 -10.94
CA ASP A 37 13.87 -10.99 -11.09
C ASP A 37 13.75 -11.59 -12.49
N GLN A 38 14.08 -12.88 -12.63
CA GLN A 38 14.05 -13.57 -13.92
C GLN A 38 12.62 -13.74 -14.47
N PRO A 39 12.39 -13.67 -15.79
CA PRO A 39 11.09 -14.01 -16.38
C PRO A 39 10.70 -15.47 -16.09
N GLY A 40 9.41 -15.76 -15.98
CA GLY A 40 8.94 -17.14 -15.76
C GLY A 40 7.44 -17.29 -16.00
N SER A 41 6.94 -18.53 -16.03
CA SER A 41 5.51 -18.84 -16.27
C SER A 41 4.56 -18.14 -15.28
N ARG A 42 5.08 -17.75 -14.11
CA ARG A 42 4.37 -17.08 -13.03
C ARG A 42 4.47 -15.54 -13.05
N ARG A 43 5.37 -14.96 -13.86
CA ARG A 43 5.74 -13.54 -13.87
C ARG A 43 5.20 -12.81 -15.11
N SER A 44 4.89 -11.52 -14.99
CA SER A 44 4.25 -10.68 -16.04
C SER A 44 5.26 -9.99 -16.95
N HIS A 45 6.51 -9.83 -16.50
CA HIS A 45 7.59 -9.23 -17.27
C HIS A 45 8.31 -10.24 -18.18
N ARG A 46 8.92 -9.70 -19.24
CA ARG A 46 9.61 -10.47 -20.29
C ARG A 46 11.14 -10.35 -20.26
N ARG A 47 11.70 -9.45 -19.44
CA ARG A 47 13.15 -9.18 -19.36
C ARG A 47 13.63 -9.30 -17.92
N PRO A 48 14.80 -9.89 -17.62
CA PRO A 48 15.36 -9.86 -16.27
C PRO A 48 15.49 -8.42 -15.78
N THR A 49 14.84 -8.11 -14.66
CA THR A 49 14.80 -6.75 -14.09
C THR A 49 15.34 -6.79 -12.66
N PRO A 50 16.22 -5.87 -12.25
CA PRO A 50 16.72 -5.83 -10.87
C PRO A 50 15.60 -5.70 -9.84
N ARG A 51 15.68 -6.44 -8.73
CA ARG A 51 14.75 -6.41 -7.59
C ARG A 51 15.45 -5.80 -6.37
N GLY A 52 14.74 -4.98 -5.61
CA GLY A 52 15.27 -4.33 -4.40
C GLY A 52 15.34 -2.80 -4.46
N GLY A 53 14.72 -2.18 -5.47
CA GLY A 53 14.65 -0.73 -5.61
C GLY A 53 14.01 0.00 -4.43
N GLY A 54 13.23 -0.72 -3.59
CA GLY A 54 12.68 -0.21 -2.35
C GLY A 54 13.74 0.31 -1.37
N LEU A 55 14.98 -0.16 -1.43
CA LEU A 55 16.08 0.40 -0.63
C LEU A 55 16.27 1.91 -0.86
N ALA A 56 16.15 2.39 -2.09
CA ALA A 56 16.25 3.83 -2.39
C ALA A 56 15.07 4.59 -1.79
N VAL A 57 13.86 4.01 -1.82
CA VAL A 57 12.66 4.58 -1.20
C VAL A 57 12.83 4.69 0.31
N MET A 58 13.27 3.62 0.96
CA MET A 58 13.44 3.57 2.42
C MET A 58 14.56 4.52 2.88
N ALA A 59 15.68 4.58 2.16
CA ALA A 59 16.75 5.52 2.45
C ALA A 59 16.29 6.98 2.30
N ALA A 60 15.54 7.30 1.23
CA ALA A 60 14.98 8.63 1.03
C ALA A 60 14.01 9.02 2.15
N LEU A 61 13.09 8.11 2.51
CA LEU A 61 12.12 8.34 3.56
C LEU A 61 12.80 8.55 4.92
N ALA A 62 13.75 7.68 5.30
CA ALA A 62 14.50 7.80 6.55
C ALA A 62 15.32 9.09 6.62
N LEU A 63 16.06 9.42 5.55
CA LEU A 63 16.90 10.62 5.51
C LEU A 63 16.05 11.88 5.63
N VAL A 64 14.97 12.00 4.86
CA VAL A 64 14.11 13.17 4.87
C VAL A 64 13.46 13.37 6.23
N MET A 65 12.91 12.31 6.83
CA MET A 65 12.28 12.43 8.15
C MET A 65 13.27 12.73 9.28
N LEU A 66 14.55 12.37 9.11
CA LEU A 66 15.60 12.70 10.07
C LEU A 66 16.06 14.16 9.99
N VAL A 67 16.17 14.72 8.78
CA VAL A 67 16.68 16.09 8.56
C VAL A 67 15.59 17.16 8.56
N TRP A 68 14.32 16.78 8.35
CA TRP A 68 13.23 17.75 8.28
C TRP A 68 12.94 18.35 9.65
N PRO A 69 13.07 19.68 9.84
CA PRO A 69 12.96 20.30 11.15
C PRO A 69 11.52 20.18 11.69
N MET A 70 11.34 19.50 12.82
CA MET A 70 10.02 19.25 13.41
C MET A 70 10.04 19.26 14.95
N ALA A 71 9.06 19.96 15.52
CA ALA A 71 8.79 20.06 16.96
C ALA A 71 7.88 18.92 17.51
N ALA A 72 7.32 18.06 16.65
CA ALA A 72 6.44 16.97 17.05
C ALA A 72 6.85 15.66 16.37
N ILE A 73 7.35 14.71 17.15
CA ILE A 73 7.83 13.40 16.69
C ILE A 73 6.66 12.39 16.57
N SER A 74 5.45 12.81 16.17
CA SER A 74 4.30 11.86 16.13
C SER A 74 4.42 10.77 15.05
N TRP A 75 5.39 10.89 14.14
CA TRP A 75 5.62 9.97 13.03
C TRP A 75 6.53 8.77 13.36
N TRP A 76 7.30 8.83 14.47
CA TRP A 76 8.32 7.80 14.74
C TRP A 76 7.77 6.38 14.89
N PRO A 77 6.57 6.13 15.48
CA PRO A 77 6.07 4.76 15.60
C PRO A 77 5.83 4.12 14.23
N VAL A 78 5.29 4.89 13.28
CA VAL A 78 5.06 4.41 11.90
C VAL A 78 6.39 4.25 11.17
N MET A 79 7.34 5.17 11.37
CA MET A 79 8.68 4.99 10.81
C MET A 79 9.35 3.71 11.31
N ALA A 80 9.27 3.41 12.61
CA ALA A 80 9.81 2.18 13.18
C ALA A 80 9.17 0.94 12.55
N LEU A 81 7.83 0.91 12.46
CA LEU A 81 7.08 -0.16 11.78
C LEU A 81 7.55 -0.34 10.32
N VAL A 82 7.65 0.76 9.56
CA VAL A 82 8.06 0.75 8.16
C VAL A 82 9.49 0.24 8.01
N MET A 83 10.44 0.74 8.81
CA MET A 83 11.82 0.28 8.75
C MET A 83 11.99 -1.18 9.17
N SER A 84 11.22 -1.66 10.15
CA SER A 84 11.19 -3.09 10.51
C SER A 84 10.72 -3.97 9.35
N MET A 85 9.68 -3.54 8.61
CA MET A 85 9.19 -4.28 7.43
C MET A 85 10.12 -4.15 6.23
N ALA A 86 10.85 -3.05 6.08
CA ALA A 86 11.92 -2.92 5.10
C ALA A 86 13.06 -3.92 5.36
N VAL A 87 13.49 -4.07 6.62
CA VAL A 87 14.52 -5.06 7.00
C VAL A 87 14.05 -6.48 6.72
N LEU A 88 12.81 -6.83 7.11
CA LEU A 88 12.22 -8.13 6.79
C LEU A 88 12.19 -8.36 5.28
N GLY A 89 11.72 -7.38 4.51
CA GLY A 89 11.60 -7.49 3.06
C GLY A 89 12.95 -7.58 2.35
N TRP A 90 13.97 -6.88 2.83
CA TRP A 90 15.33 -7.04 2.32
C TRP A 90 15.89 -8.44 2.59
N PHE A 91 15.66 -8.96 3.79
CA PHE A 91 16.10 -10.30 4.14
C PHE A 91 15.40 -11.35 3.26
N ASP A 92 14.11 -11.17 2.99
CA ASP A 92 13.32 -12.01 2.08
C ASP A 92 13.79 -11.92 0.62
N ASP A 93 14.06 -10.71 0.12
CA ASP A 93 14.60 -10.49 -1.23
C ASP A 93 15.94 -11.22 -1.45
N CYS A 94 16.75 -11.37 -0.38
CA CYS A 94 18.06 -12.02 -0.44
C CYS A 94 18.05 -13.53 -0.15
N HIS A 95 17.12 -14.02 0.69
CA HIS A 95 17.18 -15.39 1.23
C HIS A 95 15.92 -16.24 0.99
N ASP A 96 14.85 -15.69 0.40
CA ASP A 96 13.59 -16.38 0.10
C ASP A 96 13.01 -17.11 1.33
N LEU A 97 12.48 -16.34 2.30
CA LEU A 97 12.10 -16.88 3.60
C LEU A 97 10.83 -17.73 3.49
N ALA A 98 10.72 -18.72 4.37
CA ALA A 98 9.49 -19.47 4.50
C ALA A 98 8.33 -18.52 4.94
N PRO A 99 7.13 -18.62 4.34
CA PRO A 99 6.01 -17.73 4.65
C PRO A 99 5.63 -17.65 6.14
N GLY A 100 5.85 -18.74 6.89
CA GLY A 100 5.59 -18.78 8.33
C GLY A 100 6.48 -17.83 9.14
N TRP A 101 7.77 -17.72 8.79
CA TRP A 101 8.68 -16.76 9.44
C TRP A 101 8.30 -15.33 9.13
N ARG A 102 7.91 -15.06 7.88
CA ARG A 102 7.42 -13.74 7.45
C ARG A 102 6.19 -13.32 8.25
N LEU A 103 5.22 -14.23 8.39
CA LEU A 103 4.00 -13.97 9.16
C LEU A 103 4.28 -13.76 10.65
N LEU A 104 5.20 -14.54 11.24
CA LEU A 104 5.59 -14.39 12.65
C LEU A 104 6.20 -13.02 12.91
N VAL A 105 7.15 -12.57 12.07
CA VAL A 105 7.77 -11.24 12.22
C VAL A 105 6.74 -10.13 12.04
N GLN A 106 5.85 -10.24 11.03
CA GLN A 106 4.76 -9.28 10.84
C GLN A 106 3.83 -9.21 12.07
N LEU A 107 3.50 -10.35 12.67
CA LEU A 107 2.68 -10.41 13.88
C LEU A 107 3.38 -9.73 15.05
N LEU A 108 4.65 -10.04 15.30
CA LEU A 108 5.42 -9.44 16.39
C LEU A 108 5.57 -7.93 16.21
N VAL A 109 5.93 -7.47 15.01
CA VAL A 109 6.13 -6.06 14.71
C VAL A 109 4.82 -5.28 14.75
N MET A 110 3.71 -5.79 14.19
CA MET A 110 2.42 -5.10 14.30
C MET A 110 1.89 -5.07 15.72
N THR A 111 2.06 -6.15 16.50
CA THR A 111 1.68 -6.16 17.91
C THR A 111 2.48 -5.14 18.70
N ALA A 112 3.80 -5.08 18.48
CA ALA A 112 4.67 -4.09 19.10
C ALA A 112 4.26 -2.66 18.70
N PHE A 113 3.96 -2.41 17.42
CA PHE A 113 3.48 -1.10 16.95
C PHE A 113 2.17 -0.69 17.62
N VAL A 114 1.17 -1.58 17.68
CA VAL A 114 -0.11 -1.28 18.34
C VAL A 114 0.08 -1.04 19.84
N GLY A 115 0.93 -1.83 20.51
CA GLY A 115 1.28 -1.61 21.92
C GLY A 115 2.02 -0.28 22.15
N LEU A 116 2.92 0.09 21.25
CA LEU A 116 3.73 1.31 21.32
C LEU A 116 2.88 2.59 21.26
N ILE A 117 1.77 2.56 20.52
CA ILE A 117 0.84 3.69 20.42
C ILE A 117 -0.23 3.67 21.52
N GLY A 118 -0.16 2.74 22.48
CA GLY A 118 -1.12 2.61 23.58
C GLY A 118 -2.38 1.80 23.26
N GLY A 119 -2.41 1.11 22.11
CA GLY A 119 -3.60 0.39 21.63
C GLY A 119 -4.66 1.31 21.01
N ILE A 120 -5.85 0.76 20.78
CA ILE A 120 -7.01 1.51 20.30
C ILE A 120 -8.09 1.43 21.36
N GLU A 121 -8.28 2.47 22.16
CA GLU A 121 -9.28 2.48 23.24
C GLU A 121 -10.71 2.35 22.72
N ALA A 122 -11.03 3.10 21.67
CA ALA A 122 -12.35 3.13 21.08
C ALA A 122 -12.30 3.48 19.60
N ILE A 123 -13.30 3.01 18.86
CA ILE A 123 -13.56 3.46 17.50
C ILE A 123 -14.80 4.33 17.50
N ILE A 124 -14.69 5.48 16.84
CA ILE A 124 -15.82 6.39 16.62
C ILE A 124 -16.48 6.00 15.30
N LEU A 125 -17.71 5.51 15.38
CA LEU A 125 -18.53 5.17 14.23
C LEU A 125 -19.64 6.22 14.05
N PRO A 126 -19.61 7.01 12.96
CA PRO A 126 -20.67 7.96 12.68
C PRO A 126 -22.04 7.28 12.63
N GLY A 127 -23.01 7.79 13.40
CA GLY A 127 -24.37 7.24 13.49
C GLY A 127 -24.57 6.10 14.51
N VAL A 128 -23.48 5.53 15.04
CA VAL A 128 -23.54 4.50 16.11
C VAL A 128 -23.03 5.07 17.43
N GLY A 129 -21.94 5.84 17.40
CA GLY A 129 -21.30 6.43 18.57
C GLY A 129 -19.88 5.89 18.81
N ARG A 130 -19.38 6.12 20.03
CA ARG A 130 -18.06 5.65 20.47
C ARG A 130 -18.19 4.23 21.01
N LEU A 131 -17.46 3.29 20.43
CA LEU A 131 -17.45 1.88 20.86
C LEU A 131 -16.16 1.56 21.61
N GLU A 132 -16.26 1.34 22.92
CA GLU A 132 -15.12 1.15 23.81
C GLU A 132 -14.84 -0.35 24.02
N GLN A 133 -14.01 -0.92 23.16
CA GLN A 133 -13.59 -2.33 23.23
C GLN A 133 -12.09 -2.43 22.97
N PRO A 134 -11.23 -1.99 23.91
CA PRO A 134 -9.82 -1.73 23.63
C PRO A 134 -9.04 -2.94 23.09
N LEU A 135 -9.26 -4.11 23.71
CA LEU A 135 -8.61 -5.35 23.30
C LEU A 135 -9.06 -5.79 21.91
N LEU A 136 -10.38 -5.76 21.64
CA LEU A 136 -10.94 -6.14 20.35
C LEU A 136 -10.38 -5.26 19.23
N TRP A 137 -10.39 -3.94 19.41
CA TRP A 137 -9.92 -3.00 18.39
C TRP A 137 -8.41 -3.11 18.16
N SER A 138 -7.63 -3.32 19.22
CA SER A 138 -6.20 -3.54 19.11
C SER A 138 -5.87 -4.84 18.37
N VAL A 139 -6.57 -5.94 18.67
CA VAL A 139 -6.40 -7.22 17.95
C VAL A 139 -6.81 -7.09 16.48
N LEU A 140 -7.94 -6.44 16.19
CA LEU A 140 -8.38 -6.19 14.82
C LEU A 140 -7.40 -5.30 14.06
N ALA A 141 -6.78 -4.31 14.70
CA ALA A 141 -5.75 -3.48 14.10
C ALA A 141 -4.49 -4.27 13.73
N VAL A 142 -4.05 -5.20 14.58
CA VAL A 142 -2.93 -6.11 14.27
C VAL A 142 -3.28 -7.00 13.08
N VAL A 143 -4.43 -7.66 13.09
CA VAL A 143 -4.87 -8.55 12.01
C VAL A 143 -5.03 -7.80 10.70
N ALA A 144 -5.72 -6.65 10.72
CA ALA A 144 -5.87 -5.79 9.56
C ALA A 144 -4.52 -5.26 9.06
N GLY A 145 -3.61 -4.89 9.95
CA GLY A 145 -2.27 -4.44 9.58
C GLY A 145 -1.45 -5.51 8.85
N ILE A 146 -1.45 -6.74 9.36
CA ILE A 146 -0.81 -7.89 8.70
C ILE A 146 -1.43 -8.16 7.32
N TRP A 147 -2.76 -8.06 7.22
CA TRP A 147 -3.46 -8.18 5.94
C TRP A 147 -3.03 -7.08 4.96
N MET A 148 -2.98 -5.82 5.41
CA MET A 148 -2.53 -4.67 4.61
C MET A 148 -1.08 -4.83 4.13
N ILE A 149 -0.19 -5.36 4.97
CA ILE A 149 1.20 -5.67 4.58
C ILE A 149 1.23 -6.70 3.44
N ASN A 150 0.55 -7.84 3.61
CA ASN A 150 0.59 -8.91 2.60
C ASN A 150 -0.17 -8.54 1.32
N LEU A 151 -1.30 -7.84 1.41
CA LEU A 151 -2.06 -7.47 0.22
C LEU A 151 -1.29 -6.50 -0.67
N HIS A 152 -0.52 -5.56 -0.10
CA HIS A 152 0.31 -4.65 -0.90
C HIS A 152 1.47 -5.41 -1.57
N ASN A 153 2.03 -6.40 -0.89
CA ASN A 153 3.01 -7.32 -1.48
C ASN A 153 2.41 -8.13 -2.65
N PHE A 154 1.18 -8.64 -2.52
CA PHE A 154 0.50 -9.37 -3.60
C PHE A 154 0.16 -8.51 -4.82
N MET A 155 -0.15 -7.23 -4.59
CA MET A 155 -0.53 -6.28 -5.64
C MET A 155 0.69 -5.66 -6.35
N ASP A 156 1.91 -5.83 -5.83
CA ASP A 156 3.17 -5.39 -6.45
C ASP A 156 3.67 -6.35 -7.54
N GLY A 157 2.80 -6.73 -8.49
CA GLY A 157 3.17 -7.58 -9.63
C GLY A 157 2.94 -6.94 -11.00
N SER A 158 2.70 -5.63 -11.05
CA SER A 158 2.61 -4.84 -12.28
C SER A 158 3.41 -3.56 -12.12
N ASP A 159 4.22 -3.24 -13.13
CA ASP A 159 5.04 -2.04 -13.24
C ASP A 159 4.27 -0.78 -12.79
N GLY A 160 4.82 -0.08 -11.79
CA GLY A 160 4.28 1.17 -11.28
C GLY A 160 3.02 1.06 -10.42
N LEU A 161 2.36 -0.10 -10.33
CA LEU A 161 1.03 -0.21 -9.71
C LEU A 161 1.06 0.06 -8.20
N ALA A 162 1.92 -0.64 -7.45
CA ALA A 162 2.06 -0.44 -6.01
C ALA A 162 2.66 0.93 -5.68
N ALA A 163 3.63 1.42 -6.47
CA ALA A 163 4.20 2.75 -6.30
C ALA A 163 3.15 3.86 -6.50
N MET A 164 2.27 3.72 -7.51
CA MET A 164 1.15 4.66 -7.71
C MET A 164 0.14 4.59 -6.56
N GLN A 165 -0.14 3.40 -6.03
CA GLN A 165 -1.00 3.27 -4.86
C GLN A 165 -0.39 3.93 -3.61
N ALA A 166 0.93 3.88 -3.46
CA ALA A 166 1.66 4.58 -2.40
C ALA A 166 1.52 6.11 -2.51
N ILE A 167 1.70 6.64 -3.73
CA ILE A 167 1.52 8.07 -4.02
C ILE A 167 0.09 8.49 -3.70
N TRP A 168 -0.89 7.76 -4.23
CA TRP A 168 -2.31 8.00 -3.97
C TRP A 168 -2.63 8.02 -2.47
N THR A 169 -2.24 6.97 -1.75
CA THR A 169 -2.56 6.81 -0.34
C THR A 169 -1.87 7.87 0.50
N GLY A 170 -0.58 8.14 0.25
CA GLY A 170 0.19 9.15 0.98
C GLY A 170 -0.33 10.57 0.77
N LEU A 171 -0.73 10.92 -0.47
CA LEU A 171 -1.34 12.22 -0.77
C LEU A 171 -2.70 12.38 -0.09
N VAL A 172 -3.60 11.41 -0.25
CA VAL A 172 -4.97 11.53 0.29
C VAL A 172 -4.96 11.47 1.83
N MET A 173 -4.23 10.53 2.43
CA MET A 173 -4.10 10.46 3.89
C MET A 173 -3.37 11.68 4.44
N GLY A 174 -2.33 12.18 3.75
CA GLY A 174 -1.61 13.40 4.13
C GLY A 174 -2.54 14.61 4.20
N VAL A 175 -3.42 14.80 3.21
CA VAL A 175 -4.45 15.86 3.24
C VAL A 175 -5.43 15.66 4.39
N LEU A 176 -5.90 14.43 4.64
CA LEU A 176 -6.81 14.13 5.74
C LEU A 176 -6.17 14.44 7.11
N PHE A 177 -4.90 14.09 7.32
CA PHE A 177 -4.17 14.40 8.55
C PHE A 177 -3.87 15.89 8.70
N LEU A 178 -3.55 16.61 7.62
CA LEU A 178 -3.42 18.07 7.68
C LEU A 178 -4.73 18.74 8.12
N ARG A 179 -5.86 18.27 7.60
CA ARG A 179 -7.19 18.76 8.01
C ARG A 179 -7.53 18.45 9.46
N ALA A 180 -6.99 17.36 9.98
CA ALA A 180 -7.15 16.96 11.39
C ALA A 180 -6.03 17.50 12.29
N GLU A 181 -5.22 18.45 11.81
CA GLU A 181 -4.13 19.11 12.55
C GLU A 181 -3.01 18.16 13.03
N GLN A 182 -2.97 16.93 12.50
CA GLN A 182 -1.93 15.93 12.77
C GLN A 182 -0.74 16.13 11.82
N VAL A 183 -0.04 17.27 11.98
CA VAL A 183 0.99 17.72 11.04
C VAL A 183 2.13 16.70 10.89
N GLY A 184 2.65 16.14 11.98
CA GLY A 184 3.76 15.17 11.92
C GLY A 184 3.42 13.91 11.11
N THR A 185 2.24 13.35 11.34
CA THR A 185 1.73 12.18 10.60
C THR A 185 1.43 12.52 9.14
N ALA A 186 0.92 13.72 8.87
CA ALA A 186 0.71 14.20 7.51
C ALA A 186 2.01 14.32 6.72
N LEU A 187 3.06 14.89 7.32
CA LEU A 187 4.37 15.01 6.68
C LEU A 187 4.95 13.64 6.34
N PHE A 188 4.83 12.66 7.24
CA PHE A 188 5.23 11.28 6.94
C PHE A 188 4.48 10.71 5.73
N ALA A 189 3.15 10.86 5.67
CA ALA A 189 2.34 10.38 4.56
C ALA A 189 2.71 11.05 3.23
N ILE A 190 3.02 12.36 3.24
CA ILE A 190 3.44 13.09 2.04
C ILE A 190 4.88 12.76 1.65
N ALA A 191 5.79 12.55 2.61
CA ALA A 191 7.14 12.07 2.36
C ALA A 191 7.13 10.66 1.75
N LEU A 192 6.25 9.77 2.21
CA LEU A 192 6.00 8.46 1.62
C LEU A 192 5.58 8.61 0.16
N ALA A 193 4.57 9.44 -0.13
CA ALA A 193 4.13 9.70 -1.50
C ALA A 193 5.27 10.25 -2.37
N GLY A 194 6.08 11.17 -1.82
CA GLY A 194 7.27 11.70 -2.48
C GLY A 194 8.28 10.61 -2.82
N ALA A 195 8.70 9.81 -1.84
CA ALA A 195 9.70 8.76 -2.02
C ALA A 195 9.28 7.72 -3.07
N TYR A 196 8.03 7.28 -3.06
CA TYR A 196 7.51 6.39 -4.11
C TYR A 196 7.30 7.11 -5.45
N GLY A 197 6.98 8.41 -5.44
CA GLY A 197 6.92 9.25 -6.64
C GLY A 197 8.27 9.37 -7.36
N GLY A 198 9.35 9.58 -6.62
CA GLY A 198 10.72 9.56 -7.15
C GLY A 198 11.11 8.19 -7.71
N PHE A 199 10.71 7.11 -7.03
CA PHE A 199 10.95 5.75 -7.50
C PHE A 199 10.13 5.37 -8.74
N LEU A 200 8.90 5.88 -8.85
CA LEU A 200 8.01 5.62 -9.99
C LEU A 200 8.63 6.06 -11.32
N VAL A 201 9.53 7.06 -11.34
CA VAL A 201 10.28 7.46 -12.55
C VAL A 201 11.01 6.26 -13.18
N TRP A 202 11.52 5.34 -12.34
CA TRP A 202 12.28 4.16 -12.72
C TRP A 202 11.45 2.87 -12.77
N ASN A 203 10.33 2.85 -12.04
CA ASN A 203 9.41 1.71 -11.96
C ASN A 203 8.18 1.82 -12.87
N ARG A 204 7.98 2.96 -13.56
CA ARG A 204 6.91 3.14 -14.55
C ARG A 204 7.04 2.12 -15.69
N PRO A 205 5.92 1.70 -16.32
CA PRO A 205 5.96 0.78 -17.45
C PRO A 205 6.72 1.35 -18.67
N PRO A 206 7.67 0.62 -19.28
CA PRO A 206 8.28 -0.63 -18.81
C PRO A 206 9.28 -0.39 -17.68
N ALA A 207 9.13 -1.10 -16.57
CA ALA A 207 9.94 -0.90 -15.37
C ALA A 207 11.40 -1.28 -15.59
N THR A 208 12.31 -0.45 -15.07
CA THR A 208 13.76 -0.70 -15.13
C THR A 208 14.34 -1.26 -13.83
N VAL A 209 13.57 -1.20 -12.75
CA VAL A 209 13.87 -1.78 -11.44
C VAL A 209 12.55 -2.06 -10.71
N PHE A 210 12.46 -3.19 -10.03
CA PHE A 210 11.33 -3.57 -9.18
C PHE A 210 11.62 -3.23 -7.73
N MET A 211 10.60 -2.84 -6.97
CA MET A 211 10.79 -2.42 -5.58
C MET A 211 11.23 -3.58 -4.68
N GLY A 212 10.74 -4.79 -4.95
CA GLY A 212 11.01 -5.97 -4.12
C GLY A 212 10.21 -5.96 -2.81
N ASP A 213 10.41 -6.98 -1.98
CA ASP A 213 9.75 -7.08 -0.68
C ASP A 213 10.26 -5.98 0.27
N VAL A 214 11.51 -5.53 0.09
CA VAL A 214 12.08 -4.34 0.77
C VAL A 214 11.32 -3.05 0.45
N GLY A 215 10.50 -3.01 -0.60
CA GLY A 215 9.65 -1.87 -0.95
C GLY A 215 8.15 -2.13 -0.70
N SER A 216 7.65 -3.32 -0.95
CA SER A 216 6.21 -3.60 -0.90
C SER A 216 5.70 -3.95 0.51
N LEU A 217 6.48 -4.65 1.34
CA LEU A 217 6.14 -4.88 2.75
C LEU A 217 6.09 -3.57 3.56
N PRO A 218 7.12 -2.70 3.52
CA PRO A 218 7.05 -1.41 4.21
C PRO A 218 5.95 -0.50 3.68
N LEU A 219 5.60 -0.57 2.39
CA LEU A 219 4.45 0.15 1.86
C LEU A 219 3.16 -0.25 2.58
N GLY A 220 2.85 -1.54 2.62
CA GLY A 220 1.64 -2.01 3.30
C GLY A 220 1.66 -1.69 4.80
N ALA A 221 2.84 -1.72 5.42
CA ALA A 221 3.05 -1.32 6.81
C ALA A 221 2.79 0.17 7.04
N ALA A 222 3.24 1.04 6.12
CA ALA A 222 2.98 2.47 6.18
C ALA A 222 1.49 2.77 6.07
N VAL A 223 0.80 2.13 5.12
CA VAL A 223 -0.65 2.29 4.94
C VAL A 223 -1.41 1.80 6.17
N ALA A 224 -1.05 0.64 6.72
CA ALA A 224 -1.62 0.11 7.95
C ALA A 224 -1.38 1.05 9.14
N GLY A 225 -0.13 1.47 9.35
CA GLY A 225 0.26 2.33 10.46
C GLY A 225 -0.44 3.68 10.43
N LEU A 226 -0.57 4.29 9.25
CA LEU A 226 -1.35 5.52 9.05
C LEU A 226 -2.83 5.30 9.37
N ALA A 227 -3.46 4.23 8.89
CA ALA A 227 -4.85 3.92 9.20
C ALA A 227 -5.09 3.70 10.70
N VAL A 228 -4.19 2.96 11.36
CA VAL A 228 -4.27 2.65 12.78
C VAL A 228 -4.04 3.90 13.64
N LEU A 229 -3.04 4.74 13.34
CA LEU A 229 -2.86 6.03 14.03
C LEU A 229 -4.07 6.95 13.87
N GLY A 230 -4.63 6.99 12.65
CA GLY A 230 -5.84 7.77 12.37
C GLY A 230 -7.02 7.31 13.22
N ALA A 231 -7.23 5.99 13.31
CA ALA A 231 -8.30 5.40 14.11
C ALA A 231 -8.08 5.63 15.62
N ALA A 232 -6.85 5.41 16.12
CA ALA A 232 -6.51 5.54 17.54
C ALA A 232 -6.65 6.98 18.05
N SER A 233 -6.20 7.96 17.24
CA SER A 233 -6.31 9.38 17.58
C SER A 233 -7.68 10.00 17.26
N GLY A 234 -8.55 9.28 16.52
CA GLY A 234 -9.81 9.80 16.00
C GLY A 234 -9.64 10.82 14.85
N SER A 235 -8.43 11.06 14.36
CA SER A 235 -8.16 12.07 13.34
C SER A 235 -8.62 11.64 11.94
N VAL A 236 -8.56 10.34 11.63
CA VAL A 236 -9.03 9.76 10.37
C VAL A 236 -9.79 8.48 10.69
N SER A 237 -11.06 8.40 10.29
CA SER A 237 -11.89 7.23 10.60
C SER A 237 -11.45 5.99 9.81
N VAL A 238 -11.74 4.81 10.38
CA VAL A 238 -11.50 3.52 9.72
C VAL A 238 -12.17 3.43 8.34
N TRP A 239 -13.31 4.08 8.15
CA TRP A 239 -14.05 4.13 6.89
C TRP A 239 -13.33 4.95 5.83
N LEU A 240 -12.77 6.10 6.20
CA LEU A 240 -11.98 6.92 5.28
C LEU A 240 -10.72 6.16 4.86
N SER A 241 -10.00 5.54 5.80
CA SER A 241 -8.84 4.72 5.48
C SER A 241 -9.18 3.53 4.58
N ALA A 242 -10.30 2.84 4.85
CA ALA A 242 -10.78 1.74 4.02
C ALA A 242 -11.12 2.21 2.60
N MET A 243 -11.77 3.37 2.43
CA MET A 243 -12.07 3.94 1.12
C MET A 243 -10.78 4.27 0.34
N VAL A 244 -9.80 4.91 0.98
CA VAL A 244 -8.53 5.28 0.32
C VAL A 244 -7.80 4.06 -0.25
N SER A 245 -7.86 2.91 0.44
CA SER A 245 -7.25 1.66 -0.01
C SER A 245 -8.20 0.71 -0.77
N ALA A 246 -9.43 1.14 -1.08
CA ALA A 246 -10.50 0.24 -1.49
C ALA A 246 -10.18 -0.57 -2.75
N VAL A 247 -9.48 0.01 -3.74
CA VAL A 247 -9.13 -0.68 -4.98
C VAL A 247 -8.23 -1.89 -4.72
N PHE A 248 -7.17 -1.70 -3.93
CA PHE A 248 -6.23 -2.78 -3.58
C PHE A 248 -6.87 -3.80 -2.64
N VAL A 249 -7.57 -3.32 -1.60
CA VAL A 249 -8.22 -4.19 -0.61
C VAL A 249 -9.26 -5.07 -1.29
N ALA A 250 -10.09 -4.52 -2.17
CA ALA A 250 -11.12 -5.29 -2.86
C ALA A 250 -10.53 -6.33 -3.81
N ASP A 251 -9.56 -5.98 -4.68
CA ASP A 251 -8.97 -6.97 -5.60
C ASP A 251 -8.30 -8.12 -4.84
N ALA A 252 -7.47 -7.80 -3.85
CA ALA A 252 -6.78 -8.82 -3.06
C ALA A 252 -7.77 -9.71 -2.29
N THR A 253 -8.72 -9.11 -1.56
CA THR A 253 -9.65 -9.84 -0.70
C THR A 253 -10.59 -10.71 -1.54
N VAL A 254 -11.21 -10.16 -2.58
CA VAL A 254 -12.12 -10.91 -3.47
C VAL A 254 -11.40 -12.07 -4.14
N THR A 255 -10.16 -11.85 -4.57
CA THR A 255 -9.36 -12.89 -5.22
C THR A 255 -9.08 -14.05 -4.28
N LEU A 256 -8.60 -13.78 -3.06
CA LEU A 256 -8.30 -14.83 -2.08
C LEU A 256 -9.56 -15.54 -1.57
N LEU A 257 -10.64 -14.80 -1.29
CA LEU A 257 -11.91 -15.39 -0.88
C LEU A 257 -12.47 -16.31 -1.96
N SER A 258 -12.42 -15.89 -3.22
CA SER A 258 -12.88 -16.74 -4.33
C SER A 258 -12.07 -18.02 -4.47
N ARG A 259 -10.77 -17.98 -4.18
CA ARG A 259 -9.92 -19.19 -4.16
C ARG A 259 -10.30 -20.10 -3.01
N ALA A 260 -10.47 -19.55 -1.82
CA ALA A 260 -10.86 -20.31 -0.63
C ALA A 260 -12.22 -20.99 -0.81
N VAL A 261 -13.23 -20.28 -1.37
CA VAL A 261 -14.55 -20.84 -1.67
C VAL A 261 -14.50 -21.99 -2.68
N ARG A 262 -13.52 -21.97 -3.60
CA ARG A 262 -13.30 -23.05 -4.58
C ARG A 262 -12.48 -24.23 -4.03
N GLY A 263 -12.09 -24.19 -2.75
CA GLY A 263 -11.20 -25.19 -2.16
C GLY A 263 -9.76 -25.10 -2.67
N GLU A 264 -9.39 -24.03 -3.37
CA GLU A 264 -8.02 -23.82 -3.84
C GLU A 264 -7.14 -23.40 -2.65
N ARG A 265 -5.86 -23.80 -2.67
CA ARG A 265 -4.87 -23.29 -1.69
C ARG A 265 -4.67 -21.79 -1.92
N TRP A 266 -5.35 -20.96 -1.13
CA TRP A 266 -5.33 -19.51 -1.29
C TRP A 266 -3.97 -18.89 -0.93
N TYR A 267 -3.21 -19.56 -0.07
CA TYR A 267 -1.89 -19.14 0.42
C TYR A 267 -0.72 -19.51 -0.51
N THR A 268 -0.97 -20.15 -1.66
CA THR A 268 0.07 -20.44 -2.65
C THR A 268 0.08 -19.37 -3.75
N ALA A 269 1.27 -19.04 -4.26
CA ALA A 269 1.44 -18.07 -5.34
C ALA A 269 0.52 -18.34 -6.55
N HIS A 270 -0.10 -17.28 -7.09
CA HIS A 270 -1.09 -17.38 -8.17
C HIS A 270 -1.15 -16.12 -9.05
N ARG A 271 -1.89 -16.20 -10.17
CA ARG A 271 -2.08 -15.10 -11.14
C ARG A 271 -3.55 -14.71 -11.37
N GLN A 272 -4.35 -14.67 -10.30
CA GLN A 272 -5.80 -14.52 -10.39
C GLN A 272 -6.35 -13.16 -9.97
N HIS A 273 -5.49 -12.22 -9.53
CA HIS A 273 -5.91 -10.85 -9.23
C HIS A 273 -6.44 -10.16 -10.49
N ALA A 274 -7.42 -9.27 -10.35
CA ALA A 274 -8.05 -8.60 -11.48
C ALA A 274 -7.01 -7.90 -12.37
N TYR A 275 -6.00 -7.23 -11.78
CA TYR A 275 -4.92 -6.61 -12.53
C TYR A 275 -4.12 -7.64 -13.36
N GLN A 276 -3.79 -8.80 -12.77
CA GLN A 276 -3.04 -9.87 -13.45
C GLN A 276 -3.85 -10.46 -14.59
N ARG A 277 -5.18 -10.56 -14.43
CA ARG A 277 -6.07 -11.09 -15.45
C ARG A 277 -6.27 -10.13 -16.62
N LEU A 278 -6.30 -8.82 -16.35
CA LEU A 278 -6.26 -7.82 -17.42
C LEU A 278 -4.99 -7.96 -18.24
N ILE A 279 -3.82 -8.03 -17.59
CA ILE A 279 -2.53 -8.22 -18.28
C ILE A 279 -2.53 -9.52 -19.09
N ALA A 280 -2.98 -10.63 -18.49
CA ALA A 280 -3.07 -11.92 -19.18
C ALA A 280 -4.04 -11.91 -20.38
N SER A 281 -5.01 -10.99 -20.39
CA SER A 281 -5.96 -10.80 -21.50
C SER A 281 -5.46 -9.88 -22.62
N GLY A 282 -4.21 -9.38 -22.50
CA GLY A 282 -3.56 -8.54 -23.52
C GLY A 282 -3.41 -7.07 -23.15
N TRP A 283 -3.85 -6.65 -21.95
CA TRP A 283 -3.65 -5.27 -21.51
C TRP A 283 -2.18 -5.01 -21.17
N SER A 284 -1.69 -3.83 -21.51
CA SER A 284 -0.37 -3.38 -21.08
C SER A 284 -0.37 -2.99 -19.60
N HIS A 285 0.79 -3.07 -18.95
CA HIS A 285 0.95 -2.65 -17.55
C HIS A 285 0.54 -1.17 -17.37
N GLY A 286 0.81 -0.32 -18.38
CA GLY A 286 0.38 1.08 -18.39
C GLY A 286 -1.14 1.28 -18.47
N GLN A 287 -1.86 0.44 -19.24
CA GLN A 287 -3.32 0.51 -19.28
C GLN A 287 -3.95 0.11 -17.94
N VAL A 288 -3.40 -0.92 -17.28
CA VAL A 288 -3.85 -1.35 -15.95
C VAL A 288 -3.56 -0.28 -14.89
N LEU A 289 -2.36 0.30 -14.91
CA LEU A 289 -1.98 1.43 -14.05
C LEU A 289 -2.95 2.61 -14.22
N GLY A 290 -3.23 2.99 -15.48
CA GLY A 290 -4.16 4.07 -15.82
C GLY A 290 -5.59 3.78 -15.35
N LEU A 291 -6.08 2.55 -15.48
CA LEU A 291 -7.40 2.13 -14.98
C LEU A 291 -7.49 2.29 -13.46
N TYR A 292 -6.49 1.80 -12.72
CA TYR A 292 -6.47 1.90 -11.26
C TYR A 292 -6.41 3.36 -10.79
N ALA A 293 -5.58 4.18 -11.45
CA ALA A 293 -5.53 5.62 -11.18
C ALA A 293 -6.86 6.32 -11.49
N LEU A 294 -7.52 5.95 -12.60
CA LEU A 294 -8.82 6.51 -12.99
C LEU A 294 -9.91 6.13 -11.97
N VAL A 295 -9.95 4.88 -11.51
CA VAL A 295 -10.91 4.47 -10.45
C VAL A 295 -10.64 5.23 -9.16
N ASN A 296 -9.37 5.38 -8.76
CA ASN A 296 -9.01 6.19 -7.59
C ASN A 296 -9.49 7.64 -7.73
N ILE A 297 -9.24 8.30 -8.86
CA ILE A 297 -9.58 9.72 -9.07
C ILE A 297 -11.09 9.93 -9.27
N CYS A 298 -11.73 9.12 -10.10
CA CYS A 298 -13.13 9.36 -10.53
C CYS A 298 -14.17 8.71 -9.61
N VAL A 299 -13.79 7.68 -8.84
CA VAL A 299 -14.74 6.93 -7.98
C VAL A 299 -14.36 7.06 -6.51
N VAL A 300 -13.10 6.79 -6.15
CA VAL A 300 -12.68 6.80 -4.74
C VAL A 300 -12.58 8.23 -4.19
N LEU A 301 -11.96 9.16 -4.92
CA LEU A 301 -11.76 10.54 -4.46
C LEU A 301 -13.07 11.24 -4.11
N PRO A 302 -14.12 11.20 -4.96
CA PRO A 302 -15.41 11.82 -4.62
C PRO A 302 -16.06 11.19 -3.38
N CYS A 303 -15.98 9.86 -3.22
CA CYS A 303 -16.48 9.18 -2.03
C CYS A 303 -15.73 9.60 -0.76
N VAL A 304 -14.40 9.67 -0.82
CA VAL A 304 -13.57 10.14 0.31
C VAL A 304 -13.87 11.60 0.63
N ALA A 305 -13.96 12.47 -0.38
CA ALA A 305 -14.28 13.89 -0.18
C ALA A 305 -15.68 14.08 0.44
N LEU A 306 -16.68 13.36 -0.06
CA LEU A 306 -18.03 13.38 0.50
C LEU A 306 -18.08 12.81 1.93
N GLY A 307 -17.39 11.70 2.19
CA GLY A 307 -17.30 11.11 3.54
C GLY A 307 -16.55 12.01 4.53
N ALA A 308 -15.56 12.77 4.07
CA ALA A 308 -14.86 13.76 4.89
C ALA A 308 -15.70 15.02 5.14
N ALA A 309 -16.63 15.37 4.24
CA ALA A 309 -17.57 16.47 4.42
C ALA A 309 -18.82 16.08 5.22
N ARG A 310 -19.24 14.81 5.15
CA ARG A 310 -20.44 14.27 5.80
C ARG A 310 -20.12 12.95 6.51
N PRO A 311 -19.60 13.01 7.75
CA PRO A 311 -19.17 11.81 8.49
C PRO A 311 -20.25 10.72 8.58
N GLN A 312 -21.53 11.08 8.71
CA GLN A 312 -22.65 10.14 8.77
C GLN A 312 -22.78 9.24 7.53
N LEU A 313 -22.22 9.64 6.38
CA LEU A 313 -22.26 8.85 5.14
C LEU A 313 -21.08 7.88 5.01
N GLN A 314 -20.07 7.96 5.87
CA GLN A 314 -18.80 7.24 5.69
C GLN A 314 -18.98 5.72 5.59
N ALA A 315 -19.75 5.11 6.49
CA ALA A 315 -19.97 3.66 6.47
C ALA A 315 -20.71 3.20 5.21
N MET A 316 -21.75 3.94 4.81
CA MET A 316 -22.51 3.66 3.58
C MET A 316 -21.64 3.80 2.32
N LEU A 317 -20.85 4.88 2.24
CA LEU A 317 -19.95 5.13 1.12
C LEU A 317 -18.85 4.06 1.05
N ALA A 318 -18.25 3.70 2.18
CA ALA A 318 -17.25 2.65 2.24
C ALA A 318 -17.83 1.31 1.79
N ALA A 319 -18.99 0.90 2.32
CA ALA A 319 -19.65 -0.34 1.94
C ALA A 319 -20.03 -0.36 0.46
N GLY A 320 -20.67 0.71 -0.04
CA GLY A 320 -21.05 0.84 -1.45
C GLY A 320 -19.85 0.81 -2.39
N LEU A 321 -18.77 1.51 -2.04
CA LEU A 321 -17.53 1.51 -2.82
C LEU A 321 -16.86 0.13 -2.83
N THR A 322 -16.77 -0.54 -1.68
CA THR A 322 -16.22 -1.90 -1.59
C THR A 322 -17.01 -2.87 -2.45
N VAL A 323 -18.35 -2.83 -2.40
CA VAL A 323 -19.21 -3.69 -3.23
C VAL A 323 -19.01 -3.39 -4.72
N LEU A 324 -19.02 -2.11 -5.11
CA LEU A 324 -18.84 -1.70 -6.50
C LEU A 324 -17.52 -2.21 -7.08
N ILE A 325 -16.41 -1.98 -6.37
CA ILE A 325 -15.09 -2.41 -6.81
C ILE A 325 -14.99 -3.94 -6.81
N ALA A 326 -15.52 -4.61 -5.78
CA ALA A 326 -15.53 -6.07 -5.70
C ALA A 326 -16.27 -6.69 -6.89
N LEU A 327 -17.44 -6.16 -7.27
CA LEU A 327 -18.17 -6.59 -8.45
C LEU A 327 -17.35 -6.37 -9.73
N GLY A 328 -16.70 -5.21 -9.87
CA GLY A 328 -15.78 -4.94 -10.98
C GLY A 328 -14.66 -5.98 -11.08
N CYS A 329 -14.02 -6.31 -9.96
CA CYS A 329 -13.00 -7.36 -9.89
C CYS A 329 -13.57 -8.75 -10.28
N ILE A 330 -14.77 -9.10 -9.82
CA ILE A 330 -15.43 -10.36 -10.19
C ILE A 330 -15.72 -10.41 -11.70
N VAL A 331 -16.23 -9.33 -12.29
CA VAL A 331 -16.53 -9.25 -13.72
C VAL A 331 -15.25 -9.38 -14.57
N VAL A 332 -14.19 -8.65 -14.21
CA VAL A 332 -12.88 -8.80 -14.88
C VAL A 332 -12.40 -10.25 -14.81
N ARG A 333 -12.57 -10.90 -13.66
CA ARG A 333 -12.17 -12.29 -13.47
C ARG A 333 -13.05 -13.27 -14.25
N SER A 334 -14.37 -13.08 -14.33
CA SER A 334 -15.23 -13.99 -15.09
C SER A 334 -14.97 -13.86 -16.60
N ALA A 335 -14.94 -12.64 -17.14
CA ALA A 335 -14.78 -12.37 -18.57
C ALA A 335 -13.46 -12.92 -19.15
N THR A 336 -12.39 -12.88 -18.37
CA THR A 336 -11.07 -13.37 -18.79
C THR A 336 -10.89 -14.88 -18.63
N THR A 337 -11.83 -15.60 -17.99
CA THR A 337 -11.79 -17.07 -17.88
C THR A 337 -12.30 -17.70 -19.16
N ASN A 338 -13.41 -17.19 -19.70
CA ASN A 338 -14.02 -17.68 -20.93
C ASN A 338 -13.17 -17.47 -22.19
N LYS A 339 -12.21 -16.54 -22.16
CA LYS A 339 -11.28 -16.34 -23.29
C LYS A 339 -10.23 -17.46 -23.41
N LYS A 340 -9.88 -18.18 -22.34
CA LYS A 340 -8.93 -19.30 -22.43
C LYS A 340 -9.57 -20.56 -23.00
N THR A 341 -10.81 -20.86 -22.60
CA THR A 341 -11.55 -22.01 -23.12
C THR A 341 -11.86 -21.91 -24.62
N LYS A 342 -12.04 -20.69 -25.16
CA LYS A 342 -12.29 -20.49 -26.61
C LYS A 342 -11.05 -20.50 -27.52
N VAL A 343 -9.84 -20.55 -26.97
CA VAL A 343 -8.59 -20.62 -27.77
C VAL A 343 -8.06 -22.06 -27.81
N GLU A 344 -8.63 -22.95 -27.01
CA GLU A 344 -8.32 -24.38 -26.96
C GLU A 344 -9.38 -25.24 -27.70
N GLU A 345 -10.39 -24.61 -28.33
CA GLU A 345 -11.35 -25.19 -29.28
C GLU A 345 -11.08 -24.67 -30.69
#